data_AF-A0A0F2NDA2-F1
#
_entry.id   AF-A0A0F2NDA2-F1
#
_cell.length_a   1.000
_cell.length_b   1.000
_cell.length_c   1.000
_cell.angle_alpha   90.00
_cell.angle_beta   90.00
_cell.angle_gamma   90.00
#
_symmetry.space_group_name_H-M   'P 1'
#
loop_
_entity.id
_entity.type
_entity.pdbx_description
1 polymer ?
#
loop_
_entity_poly.entity_id
_entity_poly.type
_entity_poly.pdbx_seq_one_letter_code
_entity_poly.pdbx_strand_id
1 'polypeptide(L)'
;MEQSLALAQITLTEVQSRFAAWRKTKQHRSRIPEELWTAAVMLNQEHSLCKISKALSLSYTDLKERAAKFQNTLDVRSASLSMNFIPIDIAPSHAAECIVEMEHRNGNKMRMHFKGQVDLDLQSFAESFWHGRI
;
A
#
# COMPACT_ATOMS: atom_id res chain seq x y z
N MET A 1 -27.30 18.29 -4.48
CA MET A 1 -27.65 17.26 -3.49
C MET A 1 -26.74 16.08 -3.73
N GLU A 2 -25.57 16.05 -3.11
CA GLU A 2 -24.72 14.86 -3.09
C GLU A 2 -24.28 14.63 -1.64
N GLN A 3 -25.11 13.88 -0.92
CA GLN A 3 -24.81 13.34 0.39
C GLN A 3 -24.12 11.99 0.16
N SER A 4 -22.79 11.96 0.17
CA SER A 4 -22.01 10.72 0.05
C SER A 4 -21.25 10.44 1.35
N LEU A 5 -21.73 9.44 2.10
CA LEU A 5 -21.08 8.67 3.16
C LEU A 5 -20.22 9.46 4.18
N ALA A 6 -20.90 10.00 5.20
CA ALA A 6 -20.26 10.17 6.50
C ALA A 6 -20.03 8.77 7.11
N LEU A 7 -18.89 8.14 6.79
CA LEU A 7 -18.25 7.25 7.75
C LEU A 7 -18.21 8.06 9.05
N ALA A 8 -18.81 7.54 10.13
CA ALA A 8 -19.01 8.30 11.37
C ALA A 8 -17.67 8.84 11.88
N GLN A 9 -17.31 10.05 11.46
CA GLN A 9 -16.06 10.70 11.81
C GLN A 9 -16.23 11.13 13.25
N ILE A 10 -15.76 10.29 14.18
CA ILE A 10 -15.75 10.64 15.59
C ILE A 10 -14.83 11.86 15.72
N THR A 11 -15.42 13.01 16.00
CA THR A 11 -14.66 14.25 16.12
C THR A 11 -14.05 14.37 17.52
N LEU A 12 -12.91 15.03 17.63
CA LEU A 12 -12.26 15.27 18.93
C LEU A 12 -13.21 15.96 19.92
N THR A 13 -14.00 16.93 19.46
CA THR A 13 -14.96 17.69 20.28
C THR A 13 -16.07 16.80 20.86
N GLU A 14 -16.56 15.85 20.07
CA GLU A 14 -17.59 14.91 20.52
C GLU A 14 -17.05 13.99 21.62
N VAL A 15 -15.86 13.40 21.42
CA VAL A 15 -15.22 12.56 22.43
C VAL A 15 -14.93 13.36 23.70
N GLN A 16 -14.48 14.60 23.56
CA GLN A 16 -14.23 15.49 24.69
C GLN A 16 -15.50 15.75 25.51
N SER A 17 -16.64 15.95 24.84
CA SER A 17 -17.96 16.07 25.48
C SER A 17 -18.37 14.81 26.24
N ARG A 18 -18.17 13.63 25.64
CA ARG A 18 -18.46 12.33 26.29
C ARG A 18 -17.59 12.13 27.54
N PHE A 19 -16.31 12.47 27.48
CA PHE A 19 -15.41 12.44 28.64
C PHE A 19 -15.82 13.45 29.72
N ALA A 20 -16.24 14.66 29.33
CA ALA A 20 -16.70 15.67 30.28
C ALA A 20 -17.99 15.22 30.99
N ALA A 21 -18.95 14.65 30.26
CA ALA A 21 -20.18 14.10 30.83
C ALA A 21 -19.88 12.98 31.83
N TRP A 22 -19.03 12.02 31.44
CA TRP A 22 -18.62 10.93 32.33
C TRP A 22 -17.90 11.44 33.59
N ARG A 23 -17.01 12.44 33.47
CA ARG A 23 -16.33 13.01 34.65
C ARG A 23 -17.27 13.70 35.63
N LYS A 24 -18.39 14.24 35.16
CA LYS A 24 -19.43 14.87 36.00
C LYS A 24 -20.27 13.83 36.74
N THR A 25 -20.54 12.69 36.11
CA THR A 25 -21.45 11.66 36.64
C THR A 25 -20.75 10.50 37.34
N LYS A 26 -19.43 10.38 37.22
CA LYS A 26 -18.67 9.28 37.83
C LYS A 26 -18.66 9.37 39.36
N GLN A 27 -18.64 8.20 40.00
CA GLN A 27 -18.23 8.10 41.40
C GLN A 27 -16.72 8.33 41.54
N HIS A 28 -16.30 8.73 42.74
CA HIS A 28 -14.91 9.04 43.02
C HIS A 28 -14.01 7.82 42.73
N ARG A 29 -12.92 8.03 41.97
CA ARG A 29 -11.96 7.01 41.51
C ARG A 29 -12.52 5.89 40.61
N SER A 30 -13.69 6.07 40.00
CA SER A 30 -14.18 5.11 38.99
C SER A 30 -13.24 5.02 37.79
N ARG A 31 -13.00 3.79 37.32
CA ARG A 31 -12.23 3.48 36.11
C ARG A 31 -12.94 4.07 34.88
N ILE A 32 -12.16 4.55 33.91
CA ILE A 32 -12.70 5.01 32.62
C ILE A 32 -13.33 3.82 31.88
N PRO A 33 -14.62 3.91 31.48
CA PRO A 33 -15.29 2.90 30.67
C PRO A 33 -14.55 2.57 29.38
N GLU A 34 -14.64 1.32 28.95
CA GLU A 34 -13.93 0.85 27.75
C GLU A 34 -14.39 1.57 26.48
N GLU A 35 -15.68 1.92 26.37
CA GLU A 35 -16.24 2.67 25.24
C GLU A 35 -15.56 4.03 25.03
N LEU A 36 -15.25 4.73 26.14
CA LEU A 36 -14.53 6.00 26.07
C LEU A 36 -13.08 5.81 25.65
N TRP A 37 -12.46 4.71 26.05
CA TRP A 37 -11.12 4.35 25.58
C TRP A 37 -11.12 4.03 24.08
N THR A 38 -12.09 3.26 23.60
CA THR A 38 -12.23 2.97 22.16
C THR A 38 -12.41 4.27 21.37
N ALA A 39 -13.28 5.17 21.81
CA ALA A 39 -13.47 6.46 21.16
C ALA A 39 -12.19 7.32 21.13
N ALA A 40 -11.42 7.32 22.22
CA ALA A 40 -10.13 8.03 22.29
C ALA A 40 -9.07 7.43 21.36
N VAL A 41 -9.02 6.10 21.23
CA VAL A 41 -8.08 5.40 20.35
C VAL A 41 -8.45 5.60 18.87
N MET A 42 -9.74 5.63 18.52
CA MET A 42 -10.19 5.88 17.15
C MET A 42 -9.74 7.25 16.62
N LEU A 43 -9.62 8.26 17.48
CA LEU A 43 -9.09 9.58 17.11
C LEU A 43 -7.62 9.54 16.63
N ASN A 44 -6.88 8.46 16.91
CA ASN A 44 -5.49 8.32 16.49
C ASN A 44 -5.33 8.20 14.97
N GLN A 45 -6.42 8.01 14.22
CA GLN A 45 -6.41 8.04 12.76
C GLN A 45 -6.13 9.45 12.21
N GLU A 46 -6.59 10.50 12.90
CA GLU A 46 -6.48 11.89 12.44
C GLU A 46 -5.63 12.80 13.34
N HIS A 47 -5.40 12.38 14.59
CA HIS A 47 -4.72 13.18 15.60
C HIS A 47 -3.61 12.39 16.27
N SER A 48 -2.50 13.07 16.60
CA SER A 48 -1.43 12.42 17.34
C SER A 48 -1.86 12.06 18.77
N LEU A 49 -1.37 10.93 19.29
CA LEU A 49 -1.62 10.50 20.68
C LEU A 49 -1.33 11.58 21.72
N CYS A 50 -0.31 12.41 21.49
CA CYS A 50 0.02 13.53 22.39
C CYS A 50 -1.10 14.58 22.40
N LYS A 51 -1.64 14.94 21.22
CA LYS A 51 -2.77 15.87 21.10
C LYS A 51 -4.02 15.31 21.78
N ILE A 52 -4.31 14.02 21.57
CA ILE A 52 -5.45 13.33 22.17
C ILE A 52 -5.31 13.27 23.70
N SER A 53 -4.14 12.86 24.21
CA SER A 53 -3.85 12.79 25.64
C SER A 53 -4.05 14.15 26.33
N LYS A 54 -3.54 15.24 25.72
CA LYS A 54 -3.73 16.59 26.25
C LYS A 54 -5.20 17.02 26.19
N ALA A 55 -5.84 16.88 25.03
CA ALA A 55 -7.22 17.34 24.82
C ALA A 55 -8.23 16.59 25.70
N LEU A 56 -8.03 15.28 25.89
CA LEU A 56 -8.92 14.45 26.71
C LEU A 56 -8.45 14.34 28.15
N SER A 57 -7.33 14.92 28.56
CA SER A 57 -6.73 14.78 29.90
C SER A 57 -6.58 13.32 30.32
N LEU A 58 -5.91 12.53 29.48
CA LEU A 58 -5.63 11.11 29.67
C LEU A 58 -4.13 10.88 29.87
N SER A 59 -3.77 9.83 30.59
CA SER A 59 -2.39 9.36 30.64
C SER A 59 -1.93 8.94 29.24
N TYR A 60 -0.82 9.53 28.78
CA TYR A 60 -0.25 9.19 27.47
C TYR A 60 0.17 7.72 27.40
N THR A 61 0.73 7.18 28.49
CA THR A 61 1.18 5.77 28.55
C THR A 61 0.02 4.81 28.37
N ASP A 62 -1.08 5.03 29.09
CA ASP A 62 -2.27 4.17 29.04
C ASP A 62 -2.94 4.25 27.67
N LEU A 63 -2.98 5.45 27.09
CA LEU A 63 -3.51 5.66 25.74
C LEU A 63 -2.65 4.94 24.70
N LYS A 64 -1.31 5.02 24.81
CA LYS A 64 -0.37 4.34 23.90
C LYS A 64 -0.51 2.82 23.97
N GLU A 65 -0.57 2.25 25.18
CA GLU A 65 -0.76 0.81 25.35
C GLU A 65 -2.08 0.31 24.75
N ARG A 66 -3.17 1.07 24.96
CA ARG A 66 -4.48 0.72 24.43
C ARG A 66 -4.55 0.90 22.91
N ALA A 67 -3.91 1.92 22.36
CA ALA A 67 -3.79 2.09 20.91
C ALA A 67 -3.04 0.93 20.27
N ALA A 68 -1.93 0.47 20.87
CA ALA A 68 -1.21 -0.70 20.39
C ALA A 68 -2.06 -1.99 20.42
N LYS A 69 -2.83 -2.21 21.51
CA LYS A 69 -3.75 -3.36 21.62
C LYS A 69 -4.87 -3.31 20.57
N PHE A 70 -5.40 -2.12 20.31
CA PHE A 70 -6.44 -1.91 19.31
C PHE A 70 -5.91 -2.19 17.90
N GLN A 71 -4.70 -1.71 17.58
CA GLN A 71 -4.05 -1.98 16.31
C GLN A 71 -3.82 -3.48 16.10
N ASN A 72 -3.31 -4.21 17.09
CA ASN A 72 -3.16 -5.66 17.00
C ASN A 72 -4.50 -6.37 16.76
N THR A 73 -5.59 -5.88 17.33
CA THR A 73 -6.92 -6.47 17.13
C THR A 73 -7.43 -6.23 15.71
N LEU A 74 -7.17 -5.05 15.15
CA LEU A 74 -7.44 -4.75 13.75
C LEU A 74 -6.56 -5.57 12.82
N ASP A 75 -5.27 -5.71 13.11
CA ASP A 75 -4.32 -6.48 12.31
C ASP A 75 -4.64 -7.98 12.34
N VAL A 76 -5.12 -8.55 13.45
CA VAL A 76 -5.58 -9.96 13.49
C VAL A 76 -6.85 -10.15 12.66
N ARG A 77 -7.79 -9.21 12.72
CA ARG A 77 -9.01 -9.25 11.90
C ARG A 77 -8.71 -9.02 10.42
N SER A 78 -7.84 -8.06 10.10
CA SER A 78 -7.35 -7.81 8.76
C SER A 78 -6.55 -8.99 8.25
N ALA A 79 -5.64 -9.60 9.02
CA ALA A 79 -4.89 -10.78 8.59
C ALA A 79 -5.80 -11.96 8.22
N SER A 80 -6.98 -12.09 8.86
CA SER A 80 -8.00 -13.07 8.45
C SER A 80 -8.73 -12.71 7.14
N LEU A 81 -8.75 -11.42 6.76
CA LEU A 81 -9.35 -10.87 5.54
C LEU A 81 -8.32 -10.51 4.45
N SER A 82 -7.04 -10.47 4.78
CA SER A 82 -5.92 -9.92 4.01
C SER A 82 -4.86 -10.98 3.76
N MET A 83 -5.29 -12.22 3.54
CA MET A 83 -4.58 -13.13 2.64
C MET A 83 -4.74 -12.65 1.19
N ASN A 84 -4.65 -11.34 0.98
CA ASN A 84 -4.80 -10.67 -0.31
C ASN A 84 -3.39 -10.59 -0.89
N PHE A 85 -3.06 -11.62 -1.65
CA PHE A 85 -1.99 -11.57 -2.62
C PHE A 85 -2.09 -10.24 -3.38
N ILE A 86 -1.01 -9.44 -3.33
CA ILE A 86 -0.90 -8.23 -4.13
C ILE A 86 -0.16 -8.65 -5.40
N PRO A 87 -0.86 -8.83 -6.54
CA PRO A 87 -0.18 -9.02 -7.81
C PRO A 87 0.66 -7.78 -8.09
N ILE A 88 1.98 -7.96 -8.15
CA ILE A 88 2.89 -6.96 -8.70
C ILE A 88 3.07 -7.33 -10.16
N ASP A 89 2.41 -6.58 -11.06
CA ASP A 89 2.66 -6.68 -12.49
C ASP A 89 4.03 -6.06 -12.80
N ILE A 90 5.08 -6.87 -12.63
CA ILE A 90 6.39 -6.57 -13.21
C ILE A 90 6.23 -6.84 -14.70
N ALA A 91 5.97 -5.80 -15.48
CA ALA A 91 6.10 -5.90 -16.93
C ALA A 91 7.50 -6.46 -17.22
N PRO A 92 7.65 -7.52 -18.02
CA PRO A 92 8.97 -8.05 -18.33
C PRO A 92 9.79 -6.95 -18.98
N SER A 93 10.69 -6.34 -18.20
CA SER A 93 11.69 -5.38 -18.67
C SER A 93 12.76 -6.05 -19.53
N HIS A 94 12.63 -7.36 -19.77
CA HIS A 94 13.49 -8.11 -20.65
C HIS A 94 13.11 -7.77 -22.07
N ALA A 95 13.73 -6.71 -22.59
CA ALA A 95 13.98 -6.57 -24.00
C ALA A 95 14.48 -7.93 -24.51
N ALA A 96 13.68 -8.61 -25.34
CA ALA A 96 14.09 -9.88 -25.92
C ALA A 96 15.42 -9.65 -26.66
N GLU A 97 16.46 -10.37 -26.26
CA GLU A 97 17.73 -10.35 -26.96
C GLU A 97 17.74 -11.50 -27.96
N CYS A 98 17.99 -11.20 -29.23
CA CYS A 98 18.05 -12.20 -30.30
C CYS A 98 19.38 -12.06 -31.05
N ILE A 99 20.06 -13.18 -31.27
CA ILE A 99 21.27 -13.24 -32.09
C ILE A 99 20.97 -14.11 -33.29
N VAL A 100 21.22 -13.59 -34.48
CA VAL A 100 21.09 -14.33 -35.75
C VAL A 100 22.48 -14.47 -36.35
N GLU A 101 22.91 -15.71 -36.58
CA GLU A 101 24.17 -16.06 -37.23
C GLU A 101 23.88 -16.78 -38.56
N MET A 102 24.55 -16.34 -39.63
CA MET A 102 24.38 -16.86 -40.98
C MET A 102 25.76 -17.12 -41.61
N GLU A 103 25.88 -18.23 -42.32
CA GLU A 103 27.09 -18.62 -43.05
C GLU A 103 26.73 -19.04 -44.48
N HIS A 104 27.38 -18.43 -45.46
CA HIS A 104 27.18 -18.71 -46.87
C HIS A 104 28.11 -19.84 -47.32
N ARG A 105 27.71 -20.56 -48.38
CA ARG A 105 28.51 -21.67 -48.94
C ARG A 105 29.88 -21.24 -49.45
N ASN A 106 30.08 -19.96 -49.77
CA ASN A 106 31.38 -19.41 -50.15
C ASN A 106 32.27 -19.02 -48.95
N GLY A 107 31.82 -19.25 -47.72
CA GLY A 107 32.55 -18.93 -46.49
C GLY A 107 32.25 -17.56 -45.89
N ASN A 108 31.43 -16.72 -46.52
CA ASN A 108 31.01 -15.43 -45.94
C ASN A 108 30.15 -15.67 -44.69
N LYS A 109 30.37 -14.89 -43.63
CA LYS A 109 29.63 -15.00 -42.36
C LYS A 109 29.00 -13.67 -41.97
N MET A 110 27.84 -13.72 -41.32
CA MET A 110 27.14 -12.56 -40.82
C MET A 110 26.53 -12.86 -39.45
N ARG A 111 26.63 -11.89 -38.54
CA ARG A 111 26.07 -11.97 -37.19
C ARG A 111 25.36 -10.67 -36.84
N MET A 112 24.10 -10.77 -36.43
CA MET A 112 23.26 -9.66 -36.01
C MET A 112 22.83 -9.82 -34.56
N HIS A 113 22.94 -8.76 -33.78
CA HIS A 113 22.56 -8.72 -32.38
C HIS A 113 21.40 -7.73 -32.22
N PHE A 114 20.28 -8.24 -31.75
CA PHE A 114 19.07 -7.46 -31.54
C PHE A 114 18.75 -7.36 -30.05
N LYS A 115 18.36 -6.17 -29.61
CA LYS A 115 17.93 -5.91 -28.24
C LYS A 115 16.61 -5.17 -28.27
N GLY A 116 15.56 -5.74 -27.68
CA GLY A 116 14.25 -5.11 -27.58
C GLY A 116 13.29 -5.53 -28.69
N GLN A 117 12.26 -4.71 -28.93
CA GLN A 117 11.30 -4.97 -30.00
C GLN A 117 11.94 -4.64 -31.35
N VAL A 118 12.09 -5.65 -32.20
CA VAL A 118 12.69 -5.51 -33.52
C VAL A 118 11.59 -5.57 -34.55
N ASP A 119 11.33 -4.45 -35.23
CA ASP A 119 10.49 -4.40 -36.43
C ASP A 119 11.42 -4.46 -37.66
N LEU A 120 12.07 -5.62 -37.84
CA LEU A 120 13.00 -5.87 -38.95
C LEU A 120 12.55 -7.10 -39.72
N ASP A 121 12.43 -6.95 -41.05
CA ASP A 121 12.25 -8.08 -41.95
C ASP A 121 13.56 -8.86 -42.13
N LEU A 122 13.76 -9.85 -41.25
CA LEU A 122 14.92 -10.74 -41.28
C LEU A 122 15.04 -11.50 -42.61
N GLN A 123 13.93 -11.75 -43.32
CA GLN A 123 13.94 -12.50 -44.57
C GLN A 123 14.61 -11.69 -45.67
N SER A 124 14.20 -10.43 -45.88
CA SER A 124 14.81 -9.55 -46.88
C SER A 124 16.31 -9.34 -46.64
N PHE A 125 16.72 -9.27 -45.37
CA PHE A 125 18.12 -9.12 -45.02
C PHE A 125 18.93 -10.39 -45.30
N ALA A 126 18.40 -11.56 -44.93
CA ALA A 126 19.02 -12.85 -45.24
C ALA A 126 19.17 -13.05 -46.76
N GLU A 127 18.12 -12.73 -47.53
CA GLU A 127 18.17 -12.83 -48.99
C GLU A 127 19.25 -11.92 -49.59
N SER A 128 19.37 -10.68 -49.14
CA SER A 128 20.39 -9.76 -49.67
C SER A 128 21.81 -10.30 -49.43
N PHE A 129 22.04 -10.93 -48.27
CA PHE A 129 23.33 -11.56 -47.95
C PHE A 129 23.62 -12.75 -48.86
N TRP A 130 22.63 -13.61 -49.12
CA TRP A 130 22.76 -14.75 -50.02
C TRP A 130 22.96 -14.36 -51.49
N HIS A 131 22.40 -13.22 -51.91
CA HIS A 131 22.55 -12.71 -53.27
C HIS A 131 23.79 -11.83 -53.45
N GLY A 132 24.61 -11.62 -52.42
CA GLY A 132 25.81 -10.76 -52.48
C GLY A 132 25.48 -9.28 -52.75
N ARG A 133 24.32 -8.81 -52.28
CA ARG A 133 23.80 -7.45 -52.47
C ARG A 133 23.97 -6.56 -51.22
N ILE A 134 24.79 -6.99 -50.26
CA ILE A 134 25.16 -6.24 -49.04
C ILE A 134 26.67 -6.01 -49.06
#